data_AF-A0A5N5H2Q4-F1
#
_entry.id   AF-A0A5N5H2Q4-F1
#
_cell.length_a   1.000
_cell.length_b   1.000
_cell.length_c   1.000
_cell.angle_alpha   90.00
_cell.angle_beta   90.00
_cell.angle_gamma   90.00
#
_symmetry.space_group_name_H-M   'P 1'
#
loop_
_entity.id
_entity.type
_entity.pdbx_description
1 polymer ?
#
loop_
_entity_poly.entity_id
_entity_poly.type
_entity_poly.pdbx_seq_one_letter_code
_entity_poly.pdbx_strand_id
1 'polypeptide(L)'
;MFKFKNGYCQVNADDVQRIFEIPNRGREASQSTKDSRIPKPKENRFVDKYFSEMTRIGRIEIAQAIQVAFDAKTTEGDQDAAYLIILYLLNTNLLGSSTGKRPWTLVKNYNSIDKINQHNWATETARYLMESIDITHKRKRDKQPNVSGAVVLLLVSKQKLIKKNQKGETLANNSKVGFGSST
;
A
#
# COMPACT_ATOMS: atom_id res chain seq x y z
N MET A 1 14.68 6.87 0.84
CA MET A 1 14.38 8.23 0.31
C MET A 1 14.70 8.27 -1.18
N PHE A 2 13.79 8.73 -2.04
CA PHE A 2 13.96 8.65 -3.50
C PHE A 2 14.48 9.97 -4.06
N LYS A 3 15.45 9.93 -5.00
CA LYS A 3 16.03 11.14 -5.60
C LYS A 3 15.42 11.39 -6.98
N PHE A 4 14.79 12.54 -7.15
CA PHE A 4 14.48 13.11 -8.47
C PHE A 4 15.60 14.04 -8.93
N LYS A 5 15.61 14.43 -10.21
CA LYS A 5 16.53 15.45 -10.73
C LYS A 5 16.52 16.76 -9.90
N ASN A 6 15.40 17.07 -9.25
CA ASN A 6 15.18 18.35 -8.56
C ASN A 6 15.14 18.20 -7.02
N GLY A 7 15.64 17.10 -6.45
CA GLY A 7 15.74 16.92 -5.00
C GLY A 7 15.31 15.55 -4.50
N TYR A 8 15.30 15.40 -3.18
CA TYR A 8 14.88 14.16 -2.50
C TYR A 8 13.38 14.22 -2.18
N CYS A 9 12.72 13.09 -2.35
CA CYS A 9 11.32 12.91 -2.04
C CYS A 9 11.15 11.73 -1.09
N GLN A 10 10.45 11.99 0.01
CA GLN A 10 9.93 10.99 0.91
C GLN A 10 8.41 10.96 0.78
N VAL A 11 7.87 9.75 0.80
CA VAL A 11 6.44 9.49 0.82
C VAL A 11 6.06 9.20 2.26
N ASN A 12 5.02 9.85 2.75
CA ASN A 12 4.45 9.58 4.08
C ASN A 12 2.96 9.19 3.97
N ALA A 13 2.34 8.90 5.11
CA ALA A 13 0.93 8.51 5.18
C ALA A 13 -0.02 9.61 4.67
N ASP A 14 0.29 10.90 4.91
CA ASP A 14 -0.53 12.02 4.42
C ASP A 14 -0.53 12.11 2.89
N ASP A 15 0.60 11.80 2.25
CA ASP A 15 0.69 11.71 0.80
C ASP A 15 -0.19 10.59 0.25
N VAL A 16 -0.18 9.43 0.91
CA VAL A 16 -1.05 8.31 0.55
C VAL A 16 -2.52 8.69 0.70
N GLN A 17 -2.90 9.35 1.80
CA GLN A 17 -4.26 9.83 1.98
C GLN A 17 -4.65 10.83 0.90
N ARG A 18 -3.79 11.80 0.56
CA ARG A 18 -4.12 12.83 -0.44
C ARG A 18 -4.18 12.29 -1.86
N ILE A 19 -3.38 11.28 -2.19
CA ILE A 19 -3.25 10.76 -3.56
C ILE A 19 -4.23 9.61 -3.81
N PHE A 20 -4.42 8.74 -2.83
CA PHE A 20 -5.25 7.54 -2.97
C PHE A 20 -6.56 7.60 -2.18
N GLU A 21 -6.81 8.70 -1.46
CA GLU A 21 -8.02 8.88 -0.62
C GLU A 21 -8.17 7.79 0.45
N ILE A 22 -7.06 7.14 0.80
CA ILE A 22 -7.01 6.13 1.85
C ILE A 22 -6.98 6.83 3.22
N PRO A 23 -7.90 6.53 4.15
CA PRO A 23 -7.91 7.17 5.46
C PRO A 23 -6.60 6.97 6.23
N ASN A 24 -5.97 8.08 6.65
CA ASN A 24 -4.84 8.07 7.59
C ASN A 24 -5.35 8.10 9.03
N ARG A 25 -6.01 7.01 9.46
CA ARG A 25 -6.55 6.88 10.81
C ARG A 25 -6.57 5.41 11.22
N GLY A 26 -6.68 5.17 12.53
CA GLY A 26 -6.71 3.83 13.09
C GLY A 26 -5.36 3.38 13.64
N ARG A 27 -5.27 2.10 13.99
CA ARG A 27 -4.11 1.46 14.60
C ARG A 27 -3.07 1.13 13.55
N GLU A 28 -1.81 1.40 13.87
CA GLU A 28 -0.68 0.95 13.06
C GLU A 28 -0.60 -0.58 13.02
N ALA A 29 -0.19 -1.14 11.89
CA ALA A 29 0.13 -2.55 11.81
C ALA A 29 1.28 -2.89 12.74
N SER A 30 1.12 -3.97 13.50
CA SER A 30 2.23 -4.64 14.17
C SER A 30 3.17 -5.19 13.07
N GLN A 31 4.17 -4.39 12.69
CA GLN A 31 5.32 -4.76 11.84
C GLN A 31 5.00 -5.74 10.69
N SER A 32 4.21 -5.32 9.69
CA SER A 32 3.88 -6.24 8.59
C SER A 32 5.09 -6.62 7.72
N THR A 33 6.14 -5.79 7.72
CA THR A 33 7.24 -5.90 6.76
C THR A 33 8.57 -6.37 7.32
N LYS A 34 8.74 -6.44 8.65
CA LYS A 34 10.06 -6.74 9.21
C LYS A 34 10.48 -8.20 9.09
N ASP A 35 9.56 -9.13 8.81
CA ASP A 35 10.00 -10.51 8.64
C ASP A 35 9.11 -11.34 7.70
N SER A 36 9.68 -11.71 6.55
CA SER A 36 9.12 -12.75 5.67
C SER A 36 9.06 -14.14 6.33
N ARG A 37 9.64 -14.29 7.53
CA ARG A 37 9.60 -15.50 8.36
C ARG A 37 8.44 -15.54 9.35
N ILE A 38 7.53 -14.56 9.33
CA ILE A 38 6.36 -14.62 10.22
C ILE A 38 5.57 -15.88 9.87
N PRO A 39 5.45 -16.84 10.81
CA PRO A 39 4.85 -18.13 10.52
C PRO A 39 3.37 -17.95 10.21
N LYS A 40 2.84 -18.92 9.47
CA LYS A 40 1.40 -19.05 9.22
C LYS A 40 0.65 -18.94 10.57
N PRO A 41 -0.42 -18.13 10.66
CA PRO A 41 -1.19 -18.01 11.90
C PRO A 41 -1.74 -19.39 12.26
N LYS A 42 -1.47 -19.87 13.48
CA LYS A 42 -1.88 -21.20 13.94
C LYS A 42 -3.38 -21.31 14.27
N GLU A 43 -4.06 -20.18 14.43
CA GLU A 43 -5.47 -20.11 14.83
C GLU A 43 -6.16 -19.03 13.99
N ASN A 44 -6.50 -19.33 12.75
CA ASN A 44 -7.25 -18.40 11.92
C ASN A 44 -8.15 -19.17 10.96
N ARG A 45 -9.45 -19.23 11.29
CA ARG A 45 -10.50 -19.89 10.49
C ARG A 45 -10.36 -19.60 9.00
N PHE A 46 -10.12 -18.35 8.64
CA PHE A 46 -10.02 -17.92 7.24
C PHE A 46 -8.77 -18.48 6.55
N VAL A 47 -7.64 -18.52 7.27
CA VAL A 47 -6.40 -19.15 6.79
C VAL A 47 -6.56 -20.67 6.69
N ASP A 48 -7.20 -21.29 7.67
CA ASP A 48 -7.38 -22.74 7.69
C ASP A 48 -8.38 -23.19 6.62
N LYS A 49 -9.41 -22.39 6.33
CA LYS A 49 -10.42 -22.69 5.32
C LYS A 49 -9.91 -22.58 3.88
N TYR A 50 -9.12 -21.55 3.57
CA TYR A 50 -8.73 -21.25 2.18
C TYR A 50 -7.24 -21.49 1.88
N PHE A 51 -6.40 -21.59 2.91
CA PHE A 51 -4.95 -21.56 2.76
C PHE A 51 -4.26 -22.59 3.68
N SER A 52 -4.93 -23.70 4.02
CA SER A 52 -4.40 -24.73 4.94
C SER A 52 -3.06 -25.29 4.46
N GLU A 53 -3.00 -25.70 3.19
CA GLU A 53 -1.84 -26.34 2.57
C GLU A 53 -0.80 -25.34 2.07
N MET A 54 -1.08 -24.04 2.20
CA MET A 54 -0.24 -23.00 1.64
C MET A 54 0.84 -22.61 2.65
N THR A 55 2.09 -22.65 2.21
CA THR A 55 3.21 -22.08 2.97
C THR A 55 3.34 -20.57 2.75
N ARG A 56 2.80 -20.05 1.64
CA ARG A 56 2.79 -18.64 1.24
C ARG A 56 1.58 -18.36 0.33
N ILE A 57 1.11 -17.11 0.30
CA ILE A 57 -0.06 -16.71 -0.51
C ILE A 57 0.36 -15.74 -1.62
N GLY A 58 -0.08 -16.03 -2.85
CA GLY A 58 0.06 -15.19 -4.03
C GLY A 58 -1.29 -14.85 -4.67
N ARG A 59 -1.25 -14.17 -5.82
CA ARG A 59 -2.45 -13.68 -6.51
C ARG A 59 -3.34 -14.83 -7.02
N ILE A 60 -2.71 -15.90 -7.50
CA ILE A 60 -3.42 -17.06 -8.07
C ILE A 60 -4.18 -17.78 -6.96
N GLU A 61 -3.53 -17.99 -5.83
CA GLU A 61 -4.11 -18.68 -4.68
C GLU A 61 -5.29 -17.88 -4.10
N ILE A 62 -5.17 -16.55 -4.03
CA ILE A 62 -6.31 -15.70 -3.61
C ILE A 62 -7.45 -15.78 -4.62
N ALA A 63 -7.18 -15.74 -5.93
CA ALA A 63 -8.22 -15.83 -6.95
C ALA A 63 -8.98 -17.16 -6.90
N GLN A 64 -8.27 -18.27 -6.69
CA GLN A 64 -8.88 -19.58 -6.48
C GLN A 64 -9.75 -19.62 -5.21
N ALA A 65 -9.26 -19.05 -4.11
CA ALA A 65 -10.03 -18.96 -2.88
C ALA A 65 -11.33 -18.15 -3.06
N ILE A 66 -11.32 -17.07 -3.86
CA ILE A 66 -12.52 -16.28 -4.17
C ILE A 66 -13.56 -17.17 -4.85
N GLN A 67 -13.14 -17.97 -5.84
CA GLN A 67 -14.05 -18.88 -6.54
C GLN A 67 -14.64 -19.91 -5.57
N VAL A 68 -13.81 -20.55 -4.75
CA VAL A 68 -14.27 -21.51 -3.72
C VAL A 68 -15.27 -20.88 -2.75
N ALA A 69 -15.04 -19.62 -2.36
CA ALA A 69 -15.96 -18.91 -1.48
C ALA A 69 -17.34 -18.67 -2.11
N PHE A 70 -17.39 -18.28 -3.40
CA PHE A 70 -18.65 -18.14 -4.13
C PHE A 70 -19.35 -19.48 -4.39
N ASP A 71 -18.59 -20.52 -4.72
CA ASP A 71 -19.14 -21.85 -5.01
C ASP A 71 -19.82 -22.50 -3.78
N ALA A 72 -19.44 -22.05 -2.57
CA ALA A 72 -20.09 -22.49 -1.34
C ALA A 72 -21.57 -22.09 -1.25
N LYS A 73 -22.01 -21.05 -1.97
CA LYS A 73 -23.41 -20.56 -2.01
C LYS A 73 -24.02 -20.37 -0.61
N THR A 74 -23.25 -19.82 0.31
CA THR A 74 -23.67 -19.51 1.68
C THR A 74 -23.38 -18.06 2.01
N THR A 75 -24.11 -17.49 2.96
CA THR A 75 -23.85 -16.13 3.46
C THR A 75 -22.43 -15.98 4.03
N GLU A 76 -21.90 -17.02 4.67
CA GLU A 76 -20.50 -17.02 5.12
C GLU A 76 -19.53 -17.01 3.92
N GLY A 77 -19.82 -17.78 2.88
CA GLY A 77 -19.07 -17.77 1.62
C GLY A 77 -19.04 -16.39 0.96
N ASP A 78 -20.17 -15.68 0.92
CA ASP A 78 -20.24 -14.32 0.37
C ASP A 78 -19.39 -13.32 1.16
N GLN A 79 -19.41 -13.42 2.50
CA GLN A 79 -18.56 -12.60 3.38
C GLN A 79 -17.08 -12.91 3.17
N ASP A 80 -16.72 -14.20 3.13
CA ASP A 80 -15.36 -14.65 2.89
C ASP A 80 -14.87 -14.19 1.51
N ALA A 81 -15.72 -14.25 0.47
CA ALA A 81 -15.41 -13.74 -0.87
C ALA A 81 -15.12 -12.24 -0.84
N ALA A 82 -15.91 -11.43 -0.12
CA ALA A 82 -15.64 -10.00 0.03
C ALA A 82 -14.27 -9.73 0.66
N TYR A 83 -13.90 -10.49 1.72
CA TYR A 83 -12.57 -10.38 2.34
C TYR A 83 -11.44 -10.77 1.38
N LEU A 84 -11.62 -11.84 0.61
CA LEU A 84 -10.66 -12.30 -0.37
C LEU A 84 -10.50 -11.31 -1.54
N ILE A 85 -11.58 -10.65 -1.98
CA ILE A 85 -11.54 -9.59 -2.99
C ILE A 85 -10.77 -8.38 -2.47
N ILE A 86 -11.03 -7.94 -1.24
CA ILE A 86 -10.27 -6.84 -0.61
C ILE A 86 -8.79 -7.22 -0.55
N LEU A 87 -8.48 -8.43 -0.07
CA LEU A 87 -7.11 -8.93 -0.03
C LEU A 87 -6.49 -8.94 -1.43
N TYR A 88 -7.20 -9.39 -2.46
CA TYR A 88 -6.76 -9.42 -3.85
C TYR A 88 -6.48 -8.01 -4.40
N LEU A 89 -7.37 -7.05 -4.17
CA LEU A 89 -7.23 -5.66 -4.63
C LEU A 89 -6.04 -4.97 -3.96
N LEU A 90 -5.84 -5.16 -2.66
CA LEU A 90 -4.68 -4.61 -1.95
C LEU A 90 -3.39 -5.29 -2.43
N ASN A 91 -3.46 -6.60 -2.69
CA ASN A 91 -2.37 -7.39 -3.24
C ASN A 91 -1.94 -6.92 -4.65
N THR A 92 -2.91 -6.58 -5.49
CA THR A 92 -2.68 -6.24 -6.90
C THR A 92 -2.31 -4.78 -7.07
N ASN A 93 -3.05 -3.87 -6.44
CA ASN A 93 -2.96 -2.43 -6.67
C ASN A 93 -1.96 -1.75 -5.76
N LEU A 94 -2.00 -1.98 -4.44
CA LEU A 94 -1.16 -1.24 -3.49
C LEU A 94 0.21 -1.87 -3.30
N LEU A 95 0.23 -3.20 -3.24
CA LEU A 95 1.42 -3.95 -2.83
C LEU A 95 2.15 -4.57 -4.05
N GLY A 96 2.11 -3.91 -5.20
CA GLY A 96 2.50 -4.45 -6.51
C GLY A 96 3.93 -4.95 -6.66
N SER A 97 4.24 -6.13 -6.12
CA SER A 97 5.40 -6.92 -6.51
C SER A 97 4.96 -8.08 -7.40
N SER A 98 5.61 -8.22 -8.55
CA SER A 98 5.44 -9.32 -9.51
C SER A 98 6.06 -10.64 -9.03
N THR A 99 6.85 -10.61 -7.94
CA THR A 99 7.68 -11.76 -7.52
C THR A 99 7.82 -11.93 -5.99
N GLY A 100 7.33 -10.99 -5.19
CA GLY A 100 7.50 -10.99 -3.73
C GLY A 100 6.38 -11.75 -3.02
N LYS A 101 6.67 -12.99 -2.64
CA LYS A 101 5.82 -13.80 -1.75
C LYS A 101 5.55 -13.00 -0.47
N ARG A 102 4.29 -12.85 -0.05
CA ARG A 102 3.92 -11.92 1.03
C ARG A 102 3.95 -12.53 2.43
N PRO A 103 4.23 -11.72 3.46
CA PRO A 103 4.15 -12.14 4.84
C PRO A 103 2.70 -12.38 5.29
N TRP A 104 2.51 -13.42 6.09
CA TRP A 104 1.23 -13.85 6.66
C TRP A 104 0.56 -12.81 7.56
N THR A 105 1.31 -11.81 8.01
CA THR A 105 0.83 -10.65 8.79
C THR A 105 -0.30 -9.90 8.11
N LEU A 106 -0.23 -9.77 6.79
CA LEU A 106 -1.28 -9.13 6.01
C LEU A 106 -2.56 -9.96 6.14
N VAL A 107 -2.50 -11.24 5.80
CA VAL A 107 -3.64 -12.17 5.76
C VAL A 107 -4.33 -12.30 7.12
N LYS A 108 -3.57 -12.23 8.23
CA LYS A 108 -4.11 -12.27 9.59
C LYS A 108 -5.13 -11.15 9.87
N ASN A 109 -4.98 -9.99 9.24
CA ASN A 109 -5.82 -8.82 9.49
C ASN A 109 -7.11 -8.76 8.67
N TYR A 110 -7.26 -9.63 7.65
CA TYR A 110 -8.39 -9.58 6.71
C TYR A 110 -9.57 -10.50 7.04
N ASN A 111 -9.60 -11.10 8.23
CA ASN A 111 -10.71 -12.00 8.62
C ASN A 111 -11.92 -11.28 9.25
N SER A 112 -11.95 -9.94 9.22
CA SER A 112 -13.04 -9.14 9.78
C SER A 112 -13.02 -7.71 9.21
N ILE A 113 -14.18 -7.20 8.80
CA ILE A 113 -14.33 -5.81 8.31
C ILE A 113 -13.92 -4.83 9.42
N ASP A 114 -14.27 -5.11 10.67
CA ASP A 114 -13.91 -4.23 11.80
C ASP A 114 -12.39 -4.14 11.96
N LYS A 115 -11.68 -5.26 11.83
CA LYS A 115 -10.21 -5.27 11.88
C LYS A 115 -9.59 -4.53 10.71
N ILE A 116 -10.16 -4.66 9.51
CA ILE A 116 -9.74 -3.91 8.32
C ILE A 116 -9.96 -2.41 8.55
N ASN A 117 -11.12 -2.00 9.03
CA ASN A 117 -11.47 -0.58 9.22
C ASN A 117 -10.71 0.09 10.37
N GLN A 118 -10.26 -0.69 11.35
CA GLN A 118 -9.44 -0.18 12.44
C GLN A 118 -7.98 0.05 12.04
N HIS A 119 -7.58 -0.35 10.84
CA HIS A 119 -6.18 -0.31 10.41
C HIS A 119 -5.82 1.00 9.71
N ASN A 120 -4.64 1.55 10.03
CA ASN A 120 -4.10 2.69 9.30
C ASN A 120 -3.47 2.25 7.98
N TRP A 121 -4.32 2.09 6.97
CA TRP A 121 -3.95 1.72 5.60
C TRP A 121 -3.02 2.73 4.92
N ALA A 122 -3.11 4.01 5.29
CA ALA A 122 -2.26 5.03 4.70
C ALA A 122 -0.80 4.84 5.13
N THR A 123 -0.56 4.62 6.43
CA THR A 123 0.76 4.30 6.98
C THR A 123 1.29 2.98 6.43
N GLU A 124 0.44 1.96 6.35
CA GLU A 124 0.80 0.64 5.81
C GLU A 124 1.31 0.71 4.37
N THR A 125 0.53 1.41 3.54
CA THR A 125 0.84 1.62 2.13
C THR A 125 2.12 2.44 1.98
N ALA A 126 2.26 3.55 2.72
CA ALA A 126 3.47 4.38 2.66
C ALA A 126 4.72 3.58 3.01
N ARG A 127 4.67 2.79 4.09
CA ARG A 127 5.78 1.92 4.53
C ARG A 127 6.14 0.89 3.47
N TYR A 128 5.15 0.17 2.94
CA TYR A 128 5.38 -0.82 1.89
C TYR A 128 6.04 -0.21 0.64
N LEU A 129 5.53 0.94 0.18
CA LEU A 129 6.06 1.61 -1.00
C LEU A 129 7.51 2.06 -0.77
N MET A 130 7.82 2.62 0.40
CA MET A 130 9.17 3.05 0.75
C MET A 130 10.15 1.88 0.84
N GLU A 131 9.73 0.76 1.41
CA GLU A 131 10.56 -0.45 1.44
C GLU A 131 10.76 -1.07 0.07
N SER A 132 9.73 -1.07 -0.79
CA SER A 132 9.86 -1.51 -2.17
C SER A 132 10.92 -0.69 -2.91
N ILE A 133 10.96 0.63 -2.68
CA ILE A 133 11.99 1.53 -3.23
C ILE A 133 13.37 1.19 -2.67
N ASP A 134 13.49 0.97 -1.35
CA ASP A 134 14.77 0.66 -0.71
C ASP A 134 15.32 -0.71 -1.14
N ILE A 135 14.47 -1.73 -1.26
CA ILE A 135 14.84 -3.06 -1.81
C ILE A 135 15.34 -2.90 -3.24
N THR A 136 14.63 -2.09 -4.03
CA THR A 136 14.99 -1.81 -5.42
C THR A 136 16.36 -1.14 -5.52
N HIS A 137 16.63 -0.13 -4.69
CA HIS A 137 17.94 0.54 -4.64
C HIS A 137 19.06 -0.38 -4.15
N LYS A 138 18.78 -1.28 -3.19
CA LYS A 138 19.78 -2.22 -2.64
C LYS A 138 20.15 -3.32 -3.64
N ARG A 139 19.24 -3.71 -4.54
CA ARG A 139 19.51 -4.65 -5.64
C ARG A 139 20.31 -3.96 -6.76
N LYS A 140 21.53 -3.53 -6.49
CA LYS A 140 22.51 -3.20 -7.52
C LYS A 140 23.09 -4.51 -8.09
N ARG A 141 22.64 -4.94 -9.27
CA ARG A 141 23.34 -5.83 -10.24
C ARG A 141 22.38 -6.16 -11.39
N ASP A 142 22.65 -5.57 -12.55
CA ASP A 142 22.33 -6.02 -13.92
C ASP A 142 20.87 -6.29 -14.33
N LYS A 143 19.88 -6.13 -13.45
CA LYS A 143 18.45 -6.29 -13.78
C LYS A 143 17.68 -4.99 -13.59
N GLN A 144 16.85 -4.66 -14.58
CA GLN A 144 15.93 -3.53 -14.46
C GLN A 144 15.09 -3.69 -13.18
N PRO A 145 14.99 -2.64 -12.36
CA PRO A 145 14.19 -2.67 -11.16
C PRO A 145 12.71 -2.86 -11.49
N ASN A 146 12.09 -3.90 -10.93
CA ASN A 146 10.65 -4.10 -11.07
C ASN A 146 9.92 -3.32 -9.96
N VAL A 147 9.31 -2.20 -10.34
CA VAL A 147 8.66 -1.27 -9.43
C VAL A 147 7.14 -1.31 -9.66
N SER A 148 6.35 -1.37 -8.59
CA SER A 148 4.89 -1.30 -8.67
C SER A 148 4.42 -0.04 -9.40
N GLY A 149 3.39 -0.15 -10.25
CA GLY A 149 2.74 1.02 -10.85
C GLY A 149 2.22 2.02 -9.81
N ALA A 150 1.81 1.56 -8.62
CA ALA A 150 1.38 2.46 -7.54
C ALA A 150 2.54 3.30 -6.97
N VAL A 151 3.77 2.75 -6.93
CA VAL A 151 4.96 3.52 -6.56
C VAL A 151 5.19 4.63 -7.59
N VAL A 152 5.11 4.30 -8.88
CA VAL A 152 5.30 5.28 -9.97
C VAL A 152 4.23 6.37 -9.91
N LEU A 153 2.95 6.00 -9.80
CA LEU A 153 1.83 6.93 -9.73
C LEU A 153 1.97 7.88 -8.55
N LEU A 154 2.33 7.36 -7.38
CA LEU A 154 2.49 8.15 -6.18
C LEU A 154 3.70 9.10 -6.27
N LEU A 155 4.83 8.63 -6.80
CA LEU A 155 6.02 9.46 -7.03
C LEU A 155 5.74 10.61 -8.00
N VAL A 156 5.07 10.34 -9.12
CA VAL A 156 4.68 11.37 -10.10
C VAL A 156 3.70 12.37 -9.50
N SER A 157 2.71 11.88 -8.76
CA SER A 157 1.68 12.73 -8.13
C SER A 157 2.27 13.64 -7.06
N LYS A 158 3.15 13.11 -6.21
CA LYS A 158 3.89 13.90 -5.21
C LYS A 158 4.75 14.98 -5.88
N GLN A 159 5.41 14.65 -6.99
CA GLN A 159 6.22 15.62 -7.72
C GLN A 159 5.36 16.78 -8.30
N LYS A 160 4.15 16.47 -8.79
CA LYS A 160 3.18 17.49 -9.24
C LYS A 160 2.70 18.37 -8.07
N LEU A 161 2.43 17.79 -6.90
CA LEU A 161 2.04 18.53 -5.70
C LEU A 161 3.14 19.50 -5.25
N ILE A 162 4.40 19.07 -5.23
CA ILE A 162 5.54 19.93 -4.89
C ILE A 162 5.63 21.13 -5.86
N LYS A 163 5.52 20.88 -7.17
CA LYS A 163 5.54 21.96 -8.18
C LYS A 163 4.37 22.94 -8.01
N LYS A 164 3.18 22.45 -7.69
CA LYS A 164 2.00 23.30 -7.46
C LYS A 164 2.19 24.19 -6.23
N ASN A 165 2.72 23.65 -5.13
CA ASN A 165 2.98 24.41 -3.91
C ASN A 165 4.03 25.51 -4.13
N GLN A 166 5.13 25.19 -4.84
CA GLN A 166 6.16 26.19 -5.20
C GLN A 166 5.58 27.32 -6.06
N LYS A 167 4.73 26.99 -7.05
CA LYS A 167 4.07 27.99 -7.91
C LYS A 167 3.08 28.85 -7.12
N GLY A 168 2.35 28.27 -6.18
CA GLY A 168 1.44 28.98 -5.27
C GLY A 168 2.17 29.93 -4.33
N GLU A 169 3.28 29.50 -3.73
CA GLU A 169 4.13 30.35 -2.88
C GLU A 169 4.78 31.50 -3.68
N THR A 170 5.19 31.24 -4.93
CA THR A 170 5.74 32.29 -5.80
C THR A 170 4.70 33.35 -6.12
N LEU A 171 3.44 32.96 -6.39
CA LEU A 171 2.33 33.88 -6.62
C LEU A 171 1.93 34.65 -5.35
N ALA A 172 1.94 34.00 -4.18
CA ALA A 172 1.67 34.62 -2.89
C ALA A 172 2.76 35.63 -2.48
N ASN A 173 4.02 35.34 -2.79
CA ASN A 173 5.13 36.26 -2.52
C ASN A 173 5.12 37.46 -3.48
N ASN A 174 4.80 37.24 -4.76
CA ASN A 174 4.71 38.34 -5.73
C ASN A 174 3.51 39.27 -5.48
N SER A 175 2.42 38.79 -4.88
CA SER A 175 1.27 39.62 -4.50
C SER A 175 1.51 40.46 -3.24
N LYS A 176 2.42 40.06 -2.34
CA LYS A 176 2.84 40.86 -1.18
C LYS A 176 3.81 42.00 -1.52
N VAL A 177 4.54 41.91 -2.63
CA VAL A 177 5.52 42.93 -3.06
C VAL A 177 4.86 44.05 -3.87
N GLY A 178 3.59 43.91 -4.27
CA GLY A 178 2.87 44.86 -5.13
C GLY A 178 2.17 46.05 -4.45
N PHE A 179 2.23 46.19 -3.13
CA PHE A 179 1.65 47.33 -2.40
C PHE A 179 2.72 48.10 -1.62
N GLY A 180 3.71 48.61 -2.34
CA GLY A 180 4.62 49.66 -1.86
C GLY A 180 4.06 51.02 -2.24
N SER A 181 3.66 51.79 -1.23
CA SER A 181 3.06 53.12 -1.30
C SER A 181 3.81 54.11 -2.21
N SER A 182 3.10 54.67 -3.20
CA SER A 182 3.44 55.99 -3.74
C SER A 182 2.95 57.04 -2.76
N THR A 183 3.86 57.58 -1.95
CA THR A 183 3.73 58.91 -1.33
C THR A 183 4.24 59.96 -2.27
#